data_AF-A0A1G8LS34-F1
#
_entry.id   AF-A0A1G8LS34-F1
#
_cell.length_a   1.000
_cell.length_b   1.000
_cell.length_c   1.000
_cell.angle_alpha   90.00
_cell.angle_beta   90.00
_cell.angle_gamma   90.00
#
_symmetry.space_group_name_H-M   'P 1'
#
loop_
_entity.id
_entity.type
_entity.pdbx_description
1 polymer ?
#
loop_
_entity_poly.entity_id
_entity_poly.type
_entity_poly.pdbx_seq_one_letter_code
_entity_poly.pdbx_strand_id
1 'polypeptide(L)' 'MITEQNEKARKQIEFVCTDDLVPQDHLLRIIDKAIDWSFIYDLVRDKYSP' A
#
# COMPACT_ATOMS: atom_id res chain seq x y z
N MET A 1 -22.35 -10.88 25.50
CA MET A 1 -22.73 -11.01 24.08
C MET A 1 -22.09 -9.94 23.18
N ILE A 2 -22.54 -8.67 23.14
CA ILE A 2 -21.89 -7.63 22.26
C ILE A 2 -20.48 -7.23 22.74
N THR A 3 -20.28 -7.15 24.06
CA THR A 3 -19.00 -6.78 24.68
C THR A 3 -17.93 -7.87 24.55
N GLU A 4 -18.30 -9.14 24.71
CA GLU A 4 -17.38 -10.27 24.53
C GLU A 4 -16.89 -10.43 23.08
N GLN A 5 -17.75 -10.17 22.09
CA GLN A 5 -17.33 -10.22 20.68
C GLN A 5 -16.31 -9.13 20.35
N ASN A 6 -16.48 -7.92 20.88
CA ASN A 6 -15.51 -6.83 20.73
C ASN A 6 -14.17 -7.14 21.41
N GLU A 7 -14.17 -7.83 22.56
CA GLU A 7 -12.91 -8.25 23.19
C GLU A 7 -12.17 -9.33 22.39
N LYS A 8 -12.89 -10.26 21.76
CA LYS A 8 -12.29 -11.29 20.90
C LYS A 8 -11.63 -10.70 19.65
N ALA A 9 -12.26 -9.71 19.01
CA ALA A 9 -11.71 -9.01 17.85
C ALA A 9 -10.39 -8.28 18.18
N ARG A 10 -10.27 -7.69 19.38
CA ARG A 10 -9.06 -6.95 19.81
C ARG A 10 -7.82 -7.83 20.02
N LYS A 11 -7.97 -9.15 20.13
CA LYS A 11 -6.86 -10.10 20.32
C LYS A 11 -6.47 -10.84 19.03
N GLN A 12 -7.07 -10.50 17.89
CA GLN A 12 -6.69 -11.08 16.60
C GLN A 12 -5.56 -10.29 15.94
N ILE A 13 -4.61 -11.04 15.37
CA ILE A 13 -3.60 -10.51 14.45
C ILE A 13 -4.18 -10.65 13.05
N GLU A 14 -4.20 -9.56 12.30
CA GLU A 14 -4.60 -9.54 10.89
C GLU A 14 -3.37 -9.26 10.03
N PHE A 15 -3.16 -10.08 9.00
CA PHE A 15 -2.14 -9.85 7.99
C PHE A 15 -2.83 -9.25 6.77
N VAL A 16 -2.60 -7.96 6.56
CA VAL A 16 -3.16 -7.23 5.43
C VAL A 16 -2.02 -6.72 4.57
N CYS A 17 -2.12 -6.92 3.25
CA CYS A 17 -1.25 -6.24 2.31
C CYS A 17 -1.79 -4.81 2.11
N THR A 18 -0.97 -3.80 2.37
CA THR A 18 -1.36 -2.40 2.17
C THR A 18 -1.78 -2.12 0.74
N ASP A 19 -1.18 -2.82 -0.24
CA ASP A 19 -1.56 -2.69 -1.64
C ASP A 19 -2.99 -3.17 -1.85
N ASP A 20 -3.45 -4.23 -1.18
CA ASP A 20 -4.81 -4.76 -1.37
C ASP A 20 -5.90 -3.82 -0.83
N LEU A 21 -5.54 -2.88 0.04
CA LEU A 21 -6.45 -1.86 0.57
C LEU A 21 -6.73 -0.73 -0.44
N VAL A 22 -5.94 -0.60 -1.50
CA VAL A 22 -6.15 0.41 -2.54
C VAL A 22 -7.15 -0.11 -3.57
N PRO A 23 -8.25 0.61 -3.88
CA PRO A 23 -9.22 0.20 -4.89
C PRO A 23 -8.56 -0.13 -6.25
N GLN A 24 -9.08 -1.12 -6.96
CA GLN A 24 -8.48 -1.58 -8.22
C GLN A 24 -8.65 -0.57 -9.36
N ASP A 25 -9.74 0.20 -9.33
CA ASP A 25 -10.08 1.29 -10.24
C ASP A 25 -9.43 2.63 -9.83
N HIS A 26 -8.58 2.63 -8.79
CA HIS A 26 -7.93 3.85 -8.34
C HIS A 26 -6.98 4.39 -9.42
N LEU A 27 -7.07 5.70 -9.68
CA LEU A 27 -6.31 6.40 -10.71
C LEU A 27 -4.81 6.09 -10.68
N LEU A 28 -4.20 6.08 -9.49
CA LEU A 28 -2.77 5.80 -9.34
C LEU A 28 -2.37 4.42 -9.88
N ARG A 29 -3.23 3.39 -9.75
CA ARG A 29 -2.96 2.06 -10.33
C ARG A 29 -3.05 2.06 -11.85
N ILE A 30 -3.93 2.88 -12.41
CA ILE A 30 -4.07 3.03 -13.85
C ILE A 30 -2.82 3.71 -14.41
N ILE A 31 -2.36 4.78 -13.76
CA ILE A 31 -1.14 5.50 -14.14
C ILE A 31 0.08 4.57 -14.01
N ASP A 32 0.18 3.82 -12.90
CA ASP A 32 1.28 2.88 -12.65
C ASP A 32 1.42 1.81 -13.74
N LYS A 33 0.29 1.32 -14.27
CA LYS A 33 0.29 0.36 -15.38
C LYS A 33 0.59 0.99 -16.74
N ALA A 34 0.38 2.30 -16.89
CA ALA A 34 0.49 2.99 -18.16
C ALA A 34 1.89 3.58 -18.42
N ILE A 35 2.72 3.70 -17.38
CA ILE A 35 4.02 4.39 -17.44
C ILE A 35 5.09 3.44 -16.92
N ASP A 36 6.17 3.25 -17.69
CA ASP A 36 7.39 2.65 -17.16
C ASP A 36 8.12 3.70 -16.30
N TRP A 37 8.18 3.46 -15.00
CA TRP A 37 8.81 4.35 -14.02
C TRP A 37 10.33 4.13 -13.86
N SER A 38 10.93 3.20 -14.61
CA SER A 38 12.35 2.87 -14.51
C SER A 38 13.28 4.10 -14.63
N PHE A 39 12.87 5.11 -15.39
CA PHE A 39 13.64 6.34 -15.61
C PHE A 39 13.78 7.22 -14.36
N ILE A 40 12.89 7.12 -13.36
CA ILE A 40 12.89 8.03 -12.20
C ILE A 40 14.21 7.93 -11.44
N TYR A 41 14.72 6.71 -11.24
CA TYR A 41 15.93 6.54 -10.44
C TYR A 41 17.14 7.25 -11.06
N ASP A 42 17.25 7.25 -12.38
CA ASP A 42 18.31 7.96 -13.09
C ASP A 42 18.19 9.48 -12.95
N LEU A 43 16.97 10.00 -12.77
CA LEU A 43 16.73 11.43 -12.57
C LEU A 43 17.08 11.93 -11.17
N VAL A 44 16.93 11.09 -10.14
CA VAL A 44 17.03 11.54 -8.73
C VAL A 44 18.23 10.96 -7.97
N ARG A 45 19.01 10.08 -8.60
CA ARG A 45 20.13 9.37 -7.96
C ARG A 45 21.10 10.32 -7.25
N ASP A 46 21.40 11.47 -7.86
CA ASP A 46 22.34 12.47 -7.33
C ASP A 46 21.83 13.18 -6.06
N LYS A 47 20.54 13.06 -5.75
CA LYS A 47 19.92 13.65 -4.55
C LYS A 47 20.03 12.76 -3.32
N TYR A 48 20.37 11.49 -3.48
CA TYR A 48 20.57 10.60 -2.35
C TYR A 48 21.92 10.89 -1.69
N SER A 49 21.93 10.88 -0.36
CA SER A 49 23.18 10.82 0.40
C SER A 49 23.93 9.52 0.03
N PRO A 50 25.27 9.54 0.00
CA PRO A 50 26.08 8.32 -0.06
C PRO A 50 25.73 7.34 1.05
#